data_AF-A0A420PTE7-F1
#
_entry.id   AF-A0A420PTE7-F1
#
_cell.length_a   1.000
_cell.length_b   1.000
_cell.length_c   1.000
_cell.angle_alpha   90.00
_cell.angle_beta   90.00
_cell.angle_gamma   90.00
#
_symmetry.space_group_name_H-M   'P 1'
#
loop_
_entity.id
_entity.type
_entity.pdbx_description
1 polymer ?
#
loop_
_entity_poly.entity_id
_entity_poly.type
_entity_poly.pdbx_seq_one_letter_code
_entity_poly.pdbx_strand_id
1 'polypeptide(L)'
;MAVDTSNDTQGLVSPLHVSAAIIVALLTALLWRLYNDPLDHIPGPLIAQSTPTWLWWLTWTGVECRVVDGLHKKYDPVVRIAPNEVDMSDGAALNLIYIKT
;
A
#
# COMPACT_ATOMS: atom_id res chain seq x y z
N MET A 1 0.83 -3.19 54.48
CA MET A 1 2.03 -2.84 53.68
C MET A 1 1.54 -2.66 52.25
N ALA A 2 1.11 -1.45 51.90
CA ALA A 2 0.67 -1.14 50.54
C ALA A 2 1.91 -0.78 49.74
N VAL A 3 2.29 -1.65 48.80
CA VAL A 3 3.37 -1.37 47.84
C VAL A 3 2.84 -0.24 46.95
N ASP A 4 3.49 0.91 47.02
CA ASP A 4 3.18 2.06 46.19
C ASP A 4 3.62 1.79 44.74
N THR A 5 2.72 1.18 43.97
CA THR A 5 2.96 0.81 42.57
C THR A 5 2.90 1.99 41.60
N SER A 6 2.69 3.22 42.09
CA SER A 6 2.48 4.40 41.24
C SER A 6 3.77 4.99 40.66
N ASN A 7 4.91 4.84 41.34
CA ASN A 7 6.18 5.42 40.91
C ASN A 7 6.97 4.53 39.92
N ASP A 8 6.77 3.21 39.98
CA ASP A 8 7.53 2.25 39.16
C ASP A 8 7.02 2.16 37.71
N THR A 9 5.81 2.63 37.43
CA THR A 9 5.19 2.57 36.10
C THR A 9 5.45 3.83 35.25
N GLN A 10 5.74 4.97 35.89
CA GLN A 10 5.96 6.25 35.21
C GLN A 10 7.37 6.38 34.59
N GLY A 11 8.34 5.58 35.07
CA GLY A 11 9.63 5.35 34.40
C GLY A 11 9.59 4.23 33.35
N LEU A 12 8.50 3.46 33.29
CA LEU A 12 8.40 2.20 32.54
C LEU A 12 8.02 2.39 31.06
N VAL A 13 7.42 3.52 30.69
CA VAL A 13 7.11 3.86 29.29
C VAL A 13 7.52 5.29 28.99
N SER A 14 8.84 5.51 28.82
CA SER A 14 9.33 6.79 28.33
C SER A 14 8.60 7.17 27.02
N PRO A 15 8.33 8.46 26.77
CA PRO A 15 7.60 8.89 25.58
C PRO A 15 8.32 8.49 24.27
N LEU A 16 9.63 8.23 24.34
CA LEU A 16 10.43 7.69 23.25
C LEU A 16 10.11 6.21 22.94
N HIS A 17 9.85 5.39 23.96
CA HIS A 17 9.46 3.98 23.75
C HIS A 17 8.04 3.88 23.19
N VAL A 18 7.12 4.75 23.65
CA VAL A 18 5.75 4.80 23.12
C VAL A 18 5.75 5.24 21.65
N SER A 19 6.53 6.27 21.30
CA SER A 19 6.65 6.71 19.90
C SER A 19 7.32 5.66 19.02
N ALA A 20 8.38 5.00 19.49
CA ALA A 20 9.02 3.90 18.77
C ALA A 20 8.06 2.72 18.56
N ALA A 21 7.29 2.32 19.58
CA ALA A 21 6.30 1.25 19.48
C ALA A 21 5.20 1.58 18.45
N ILE A 22 4.74 2.83 18.41
CA ILE A 22 3.76 3.29 17.40
C ILE A 22 4.36 3.20 15.99
N ILE A 23 5.60 3.66 15.80
CA ILE A 23 6.28 3.58 14.49
C ILE A 23 6.42 2.13 14.04
N VAL A 24 6.87 1.24 14.94
CA VAL A 24 7.02 -0.18 14.64
C VAL A 24 5.67 -0.83 14.33
N ALA A 25 4.61 -0.50 15.06
CA ALA A 25 3.26 -0.98 14.81
C ALA A 25 2.72 -0.52 13.43
N LEU A 26 2.97 0.74 13.05
CA LEU A 26 2.59 1.26 11.74
C LEU A 26 3.36 0.58 10.61
N LEU A 27 4.68 0.37 10.77
CA LEU A 27 5.51 -0.32 9.79
C LEU A 27 5.10 -1.79 9.65
N THR A 28 4.83 -2.49 10.75
CA THR A 28 4.37 -3.88 10.70
C THR A 28 2.98 -4.00 10.08
N ALA A 29 2.06 -3.08 10.36
CA ALA A 29 0.75 -3.05 9.70
C ALA A 29 0.87 -2.78 8.18
N LEU A 30 1.76 -1.87 7.78
CA LEU A 30 2.05 -1.60 6.37
C LEU A 30 2.62 -2.83 5.67
N LEU A 31 3.59 -3.49 6.29
CA LEU A 31 4.21 -4.72 5.78
C LEU A 31 3.21 -5.87 5.71
N TRP A 32 2.37 -6.05 6.73
CA TRP A 32 1.30 -7.04 6.73
C TRP A 32 0.33 -6.81 5.58
N ARG A 33 -0.05 -5.55 5.33
CA ARG A 33 -0.94 -5.21 4.21
C ARG A 33 -0.29 -5.47 2.85
N LEU A 34 1.02 -5.23 2.72
CA LEU A 34 1.77 -5.52 1.50
C LEU A 34 1.96 -7.03 1.28
N TYR A 35 2.16 -7.80 2.34
CA TYR A 35 2.43 -9.23 2.25
C TYR A 35 1.17 -10.06 2.04
N ASN A 36 0.03 -9.58 2.52
CA ASN A 36 -1.27 -10.23 2.36
C ASN A 36 -2.01 -9.76 1.11
N ASP A 37 -1.28 -9.19 0.13
CA ASP A 37 -1.84 -8.62 -1.08
C ASP A 37 -2.12 -9.73 -2.10
N PRO A 38 -3.39 -10.01 -2.43
CA PRO A 38 -3.73 -11.07 -3.36
C PRO A 38 -3.35 -10.74 -4.82
N LEU A 39 -2.84 -9.53 -5.10
CA LEU A 39 -2.57 -9.03 -6.45
C LEU A 39 -1.12 -9.28 -6.92
N ASP A 40 -0.34 -10.11 -6.23
CA ASP A 40 1.05 -10.43 -6.61
C ASP A 40 1.19 -11.18 -7.95
N HIS A 41 0.11 -11.79 -8.44
CA HIS A 41 0.09 -12.45 -9.75
C HIS A 41 0.00 -11.47 -10.92
N ILE A 42 -0.20 -10.17 -10.66
CA ILE A 42 -0.44 -9.16 -11.70
C ILE A 42 0.89 -8.50 -12.09
N PRO A 43 1.26 -8.52 -13.37
CA PRO A 43 2.51 -7.91 -13.82
C PRO A 43 2.48 -6.40 -13.61
N GLY A 44 3.58 -5.85 -13.11
CA GLY A 44 3.71 -4.41 -12.88
C GLY A 44 5.13 -4.00 -12.51
N PRO A 45 5.44 -2.70 -12.56
CA PRO A 45 6.71 -2.19 -12.08
C PRO A 45 6.86 -2.44 -10.58
N LEU A 46 8.03 -2.93 -10.15
CA LEU A 46 8.32 -3.23 -8.73
C LEU A 46 8.07 -2.03 -7.80
N ILE A 47 8.24 -0.81 -8.31
CA ILE A 47 8.00 0.42 -7.57
C ILE A 47 6.51 0.58 -7.24
N ALA A 48 5.62 0.26 -8.19
CA ALA A 48 4.17 0.27 -8.00
C ALA A 48 3.67 -0.81 -7.03
N GLN A 49 4.38 -1.94 -6.93
CA GLN A 49 4.05 -3.01 -5.98
C GLN A 49 4.37 -2.62 -4.53
N SER A 50 5.42 -1.81 -4.34
CA SER A 50 5.92 -1.49 -3.00
C SER A 50 5.20 -0.30 -2.33
N THR A 51 4.90 0.77 -3.07
CA THR A 51 4.31 1.99 -2.48
C THR A 51 3.39 2.74 -3.46
N PRO A 52 2.31 3.39 -2.98
CA PRO A 52 1.46 4.25 -3.81
C PRO A 52 2.15 5.59 -4.15
N THR A 53 3.26 5.91 -3.49
CA THR A 53 3.99 7.18 -3.67
C THR A 53 4.47 7.38 -5.11
N TRP A 54 4.81 6.29 -5.81
CA TRP A 54 5.19 6.35 -7.21
C TRP A 54 4.03 6.82 -8.11
N LEU A 55 2.83 6.28 -7.90
CA LEU A 55 1.64 6.72 -8.61
C LEU A 55 1.33 8.19 -8.30
N TRP A 56 1.36 8.58 -7.03
CA TRP A 56 1.12 9.97 -6.63
C TRP A 56 2.11 10.95 -7.28
N TRP A 57 3.37 10.56 -7.39
CA TRP A 57 4.38 11.38 -8.07
C TRP A 57 4.09 11.53 -9.57
N LEU A 58 3.64 10.44 -10.23
CA LEU A 58 3.23 10.47 -11.64
C LEU A 58 2.00 11.35 -11.87
N THR A 59 0.99 11.23 -11.01
CA THR A 59 -0.24 12.04 -11.04
C THR A 59 0.09 13.52 -10.80
N TRP A 60 0.93 13.82 -9.80
CA TRP A 60 1.38 15.18 -9.52
C TRP A 60 2.10 15.82 -10.71
N THR A 61 2.92 15.03 -11.41
CA THR A 61 3.66 15.48 -12.59
C THR A 61 2.77 15.52 -13.86
N GLY A 62 1.57 14.94 -13.80
CA GLY A 62 0.62 14.88 -14.93
C GLY A 62 1.04 13.94 -16.06
N VAL A 63 1.97 13.00 -15.80
CA VAL A 63 2.48 12.06 -16.81
C VAL A 63 1.94 10.64 -16.66
N GLU A 64 1.10 10.41 -15.65
CA GLU A 64 0.47 9.13 -15.33
C GLU A 64 -0.11 8.44 -16.56
N CYS A 65 -1.04 9.08 -17.28
CA CYS A 65 -1.72 8.47 -18.42
C CYS A 65 -0.73 7.97 -19.50
N ARG A 66 0.37 8.69 -19.72
CA ARG A 66 1.40 8.30 -20.71
C ARG A 66 2.19 7.08 -20.23
N VAL A 67 2.52 7.05 -18.95
CA VAL A 67 3.26 5.93 -18.35
C VAL A 67 2.39 4.68 -18.31
N VAL A 68 1.13 4.84 -17.92
CA VAL A 68 0.15 3.76 -17.86
C VAL A 68 -0.16 3.20 -19.26
N ASP A 69 -0.36 4.05 -20.27
CA ASP A 69 -0.49 3.63 -21.68
C ASP A 69 0.76 2.86 -22.17
N GLY A 70 1.95 3.31 -21.79
CA GLY A 70 3.21 2.60 -22.08
C GLY A 70 3.30 1.24 -21.39
N LEU A 71 2.74 1.11 -20.18
CA LEU A 71 2.71 -0.15 -19.45
C LEU A 71 1.71 -1.13 -20.06
N HIS A 72 0.51 -0.68 -20.44
CA HIS A 72 -0.48 -1.51 -21.14
C HIS A 72 0.07 -2.04 -22.45
N LYS A 73 0.79 -1.21 -23.23
CA LYS A 73 1.49 -1.66 -24.45
C LYS A 73 2.52 -2.76 -24.21
N LYS A 74 3.06 -2.88 -23.00
CA LYS A 74 4.10 -3.85 -22.64
C LYS A 74 3.55 -5.11 -21.96
N TYR A 75 2.52 -4.96 -21.15
CA TYR A 75 2.05 -5.99 -20.22
C TYR A 75 0.59 -6.43 -20.41
N ASP A 76 -0.14 -5.83 -21.37
CA ASP A 76 -1.55 -6.08 -21.74
C ASP A 76 -2.13 -7.41 -21.21
N PRO A 77 -3.30 -7.46 -20.53
CA PRO A 77 -4.36 -6.44 -20.41
C PRO A 77 -4.55 -5.81 -19.02
N VAL A 78 -3.80 -6.25 -18.01
CA VAL A 78 -3.93 -5.79 -16.62
C VAL A 78 -2.56 -5.41 -16.07
N VAL A 79 -2.44 -4.20 -15.53
CA VAL A 79 -1.20 -3.69 -14.95
C VAL A 79 -1.44 -3.22 -13.53
N ARG A 80 -0.54 -3.58 -12.62
CA ARG A 80 -0.54 -3.07 -11.25
C ARG A 80 0.11 -1.67 -11.20
N ILE A 81 -0.65 -0.67 -10.76
CA ILE A 81 -0.22 0.75 -10.69
C ILE A 81 0.05 1.23 -9.27
N ALA A 82 -0.55 0.59 -8.27
CA ALA A 82 -0.24 0.75 -6.85
C ALA A 82 -0.41 -0.59 -6.12
N PRO A 83 -0.04 -0.71 -4.83
CA PRO A 83 -0.10 -1.98 -4.13
C PRO A 83 -1.51 -2.60 -4.19
N ASN A 84 -2.55 -1.79 -3.88
CA ASN A 84 -3.95 -2.22 -3.89
C ASN A 84 -4.72 -1.72 -5.13
N GLU A 85 -4.04 -1.33 -6.21
CA GLU A 85 -4.68 -0.68 -7.36
C GLU A 85 -4.15 -1.24 -8.68
N VAL A 86 -5.08 -1.61 -9.54
CA VAL A 86 -4.81 -2.18 -10.87
C VAL A 86 -5.57 -1.38 -11.90
N ASP A 87 -4.89 -1.14 -13.02
CA ASP A 87 -5.50 -0.55 -14.19
C ASP A 87 -5.74 -1.62 -15.25
N MET A 88 -6.88 -1.54 -15.92
CA MET A 88 -7.35 -2.53 -16.89
C MET A 88 -7.77 -1.82 -18.17
N SER A 89 -7.16 -2.22 -19.28
CA SER A 89 -7.50 -1.67 -20.60
C SER A 89 -8.57 -2.49 -21.34
N ASP A 90 -9.02 -3.61 -20.76
CA ASP A 90 -10.00 -4.51 -21.40
C ASP A 90 -11.46 -4.06 -21.13
N GLY A 91 -12.18 -3.77 -22.21
CA GLY A 91 -13.60 -3.43 -22.16
C GLY A 91 -14.49 -4.58 -21.68
N ALA A 92 -14.08 -5.85 -21.82
CA ALA A 92 -14.83 -6.99 -21.31
C ALA A 92 -14.85 -7.04 -19.77
N ALA A 93 -13.80 -6.53 -19.12
CA ALA A 93 -13.72 -6.44 -17.66
C ALA A 93 -14.78 -5.49 -17.07
N LEU A 94 -15.21 -4.46 -17.82
CA LEU A 94 -16.23 -3.51 -17.36
C LEU A 94 -17.54 -4.20 -17.01
N ASN A 95 -17.96 -5.21 -17.80
CA ASN A 95 -19.20 -5.93 -17.54
C ASN A 95 -19.09 -6.77 -16.24
N LEU A 96 -17.95 -7.43 -16.06
CA LEU A 96 -17.68 -8.21 -14.84
C LEU A 96 -17.67 -7.35 -13.57
N ILE A 97 -17.13 -6.12 -13.63
CA ILE A 97 -16.96 -5.26 -12.46
C ILE A 97 -18.22 -4.45 -12.16
N TYR A 98 -18.87 -3.88 -13.19
CA TYR A 98 -19.95 -2.92 -13.01
C TYR A 98 -21.36 -3.50 -13.22
N ILE A 99 -21.50 -4.62 -13.93
CA ILE A 99 -22.82 -5.17 -14.31
C ILE A 99 -23.16 -6.41 -13.49
N LYS A 100 -22.16 -7.23 -13.12
CA LYS A 100 -22.39 -8.47 -12.38
C LYS A 100 -22.58 -8.19 -10.88
N THR A 101 -23.84 -8.03 -10.47
CA THR A 101 -24.30 -8.08 -9.06
C THR A 101 -24.86 -9.46 -8.75
#